data_AF-A0A510PPH5-F1
#
_entry.id   AF-A0A510PPH5-F1
#
_cell.length_a   1.000
_cell.length_b   1.000
_cell.length_c   1.000
_cell.angle_alpha   90.00
_cell.angle_beta   90.00
_cell.angle_gamma   90.00
#
_symmetry.space_group_name_H-M   'P 1'
#
loop_
_entity.id
_entity.type
_entity.pdbx_description
1 polymer ?
#
loop_
_entity_poly.entity_id
_entity_poly.type
_entity_poly.pdbx_seq_one_letter_code
_entity_poly.pdbx_strand_id
1 'polypeptide(L)' 'MEKGMIQKARESVIDALEIRFENVPSELVDEISQIQDTSLLKNLHRQAITLDSISDFQDYLNQLIKPE' A
#
# COMPACT_ATOMS: atom_id res chain seq x y z
N MET A 1 -3.49 -21.48 1.90
CA MET A 1 -2.47 -20.92 0.98
C MET A 1 -2.78 -19.46 0.64
N GLU A 2 -4.04 -19.11 0.37
CA GLU A 2 -4.46 -17.76 -0.01
C GLU A 2 -4.09 -16.65 0.99
N LYS A 3 -4.24 -16.91 2.30
CA LYS A 3 -3.82 -15.97 3.37
C LYS A 3 -2.33 -15.60 3.34
N GLY A 4 -1.46 -16.51 2.90
CA GLY A 4 -0.02 -16.22 2.79
C GLY A 4 0.31 -15.32 1.60
N MET A 5 -0.45 -15.44 0.51
CA MET A 5 -0.26 -14.59 -0.67
C MET A 5 -0.66 -13.14 -0.39
N ILE A 6 -1.79 -12.94 0.28
CA ILE A 6 -2.24 -11.58 0.59
C ILE A 6 -1.35 -10.89 1.62
N GLN A 7 -0.91 -11.63 2.65
CA GLN A 7 0.01 -11.11 3.64
C GLN A 7 1.32 -10.65 2.99
N LYS A 8 1.91 -11.48 2.12
CA LYS A 8 3.11 -11.13 1.38
C LYS A 8 2.92 -9.92 0.45
N ALA A 9 1.74 -9.79 -0.14
CA ALA A 9 1.42 -8.64 -0.98
C ALA A 9 1.37 -7.33 -0.18
N ARG A 10 0.81 -7.34 1.04
CA ARG A 10 0.81 -6.18 1.97
C ARG A 10 2.22 -5.82 2.41
N GLU A 11 2.99 -6.81 2.86
CA GLU A 11 4.40 -6.64 3.25
C GLU A 11 5.21 -6.02 2.11
N SER A 12 5.02 -6.49 0.87
CA SER A 12 5.72 -5.93 -0.29
C SER A 12 5.39 -4.45 -0.51
N VAL A 13 4.16 -4.00 -0.27
CA VAL A 13 3.78 -2.57 -0.37
C VAL A 13 4.48 -1.77 0.73
N ILE A 14 4.40 -2.25 1.97
CA ILE A 14 4.95 -1.57 3.14
C ILE A 14 6.47 -1.45 3.03
N ASP A 15 7.17 -2.54 2.69
CA ASP A 15 8.62 -2.56 2.50
C ASP A 15 9.06 -1.52 1.45
N ALA A 16 8.32 -1.41 0.33
CA ALA A 16 8.63 -0.44 -0.72
C ALA A 16 8.47 1.02 -0.24
N LEU A 17 7.44 1.30 0.55
CA LEU A 17 7.22 2.62 1.14
C LEU A 17 8.31 2.96 2.16
N GLU A 18 8.67 2.02 3.04
CA GLU A 18 9.72 2.21 4.05
C GLU A 18 11.09 2.45 3.41
N ILE A 19 11.44 1.70 2.35
CA ILE A 19 12.69 1.88 1.61
C ILE A 19 12.79 3.26 0.96
N ARG A 20 11.68 3.79 0.43
CA ARG A 20 11.70 5.04 -0.34
C ARG A 20 11.50 6.29 0.49
N PHE A 21 10.70 6.20 1.54
CA PHE A 21 10.25 7.38 2.29
C PHE A 21 10.74 7.42 3.74
N GLU A 22 11.40 6.35 4.23
CA GLU A 22 11.92 6.14 5.60
C GLU A 22 10.85 6.19 6.71
N ASN A 23 10.01 7.22 6.74
CA ASN A 23 8.96 7.44 7.72
C ASN A 23 7.59 7.21 7.10
N VAL A 24 7.07 5.99 7.23
CA VAL A 24 5.71 5.65 6.81
C VAL A 24 4.76 5.85 8.00
N PRO A 25 3.68 6.66 7.88
CA PRO A 25 2.69 6.84 8.94
C PRO A 25 2.07 5.50 9.33
N SER A 26 1.92 5.25 10.64
CA SER A 26 1.29 4.02 11.13
C SER A 26 -0.15 3.85 10.62
N GLU A 27 -0.88 4.95 10.47
CA GLU A 27 -2.24 4.95 9.90
C GLU A 27 -2.25 4.39 8.46
N LEU A 28 -1.25 4.73 7.64
CA LEU A 28 -1.13 4.21 6.28
C LEU A 28 -0.82 2.71 6.26
N VAL A 29 0.03 2.25 7.20
CA VAL A 29 0.32 0.82 7.37
C VAL A 29 -0.92 0.04 7.77
N ASP A 30 -1.72 0.59 8.69
CA ASP A 30 -2.97 -0.01 9.14
C ASP A 30 -3.98 -0.10 7.99
N GLU A 31 -4.13 0.96 7.18
CA GLU A 31 -4.99 0.96 6.00
C GLU A 31 -4.60 -0.15 5.01
N ILE A 32 -3.31 -0.24 4.63
CA ILE A 32 -2.80 -1.28 3.73
C ILE A 32 -3.05 -2.68 4.32
N SER A 33 -2.90 -2.83 5.63
CA SER A 33 -3.09 -4.09 6.33
C SER A 33 -4.52 -4.61 6.33
N GLN A 34 -5.52 -3.75 6.08
CA GLN A 34 -6.93 -4.14 5.96
C GLN A 34 -7.32 -4.57 4.53
N ILE A 35 -6.51 -4.25 3.50
CA ILE A 35 -6.87 -4.49 2.10
C ILE A 35 -6.93 -5.99 1.79
N GLN A 36 -8.10 -6.47 1.36
CA GLN A 36 -8.33 -7.88 1.01
C GLN A 36 -8.17 -8.20 -0.49
N ASP A 37 -7.93 -7.19 -1.33
CA ASP A 37 -7.78 -7.34 -2.78
C ASP A 37 -6.30 -7.39 -3.18
N THR A 38 -5.85 -8.55 -3.67
CA THR A 38 -4.47 -8.76 -4.12
C THR A 38 -4.13 -8.01 -5.40
N SER A 39 -5.11 -7.71 -6.26
CA SER A 39 -4.92 -6.90 -7.46
C SER A 39 -4.68 -5.43 -7.10
N LEU A 40 -5.44 -4.92 -6.13
CA LEU A 40 -5.23 -3.60 -5.55
C LEU A 40 -3.83 -3.51 -4.91
N LEU A 41 -3.45 -4.47 -4.06
CA LEU A 41 -2.12 -4.51 -3.43
C LEU A 41 -0.98 -4.54 -4.47
N LYS A 42 -1.15 -5.28 -5.56
CA LYS A 42 -0.17 -5.29 -6.66
C LYS A 42 -0.06 -3.94 -7.36
N ASN A 43 -1.16 -3.20 -7.49
CA ASN A 43 -1.13 -1.84 -8.03
C ASN A 43 -0.41 -0.90 -7.04
N LEU A 44 -0.82 -0.92 -5.77
CA LEU A 44 -0.19 -0.13 -4.71
C LEU A 44 1.30 -0.38 -4.62
N HIS A 45 1.78 -1.63 -4.75
CA HIS A 45 3.21 -1.92 -4.74
C HIS A 45 3.97 -1.22 -5.87
N ARG A 46 3.38 -1.13 -7.06
CA ARG A 46 3.98 -0.37 -8.17
C ARG A 46 4.02 1.12 -7.86
N GLN A 47 2.91 1.67 -7.35
CA GLN A 47 2.84 3.10 -7.02
C GLN A 47 3.74 3.49 -5.85
N ALA A 48 3.91 2.60 -4.88
CA ALA A 48 4.86 2.75 -3.80
C ALA A 48 6.29 2.92 -4.33
N ILE A 49 6.62 2.39 -5.52
CA ILE A 49 7.93 2.53 -6.18
C ILE A 49 8.01 3.78 -7.07
N THR A 50 6.90 4.20 -7.69
CA THR A 50 6.91 5.21 -8.76
C THR A 50 6.46 6.61 -8.36
N LEU A 51 5.62 6.77 -7.33
CA LEU A 51 5.11 8.08 -6.93
C LEU A 51 6.19 8.88 -6.18
N ASP A 52 6.21 10.20 -6.37
CA ASP A 52 7.32 11.05 -5.92
C ASP A 52 7.32 11.29 -4.40
N SER A 53 6.17 11.17 -3.74
CA SER A 53 6.05 11.38 -2.30
C SER A 53 5.07 10.41 -1.64
N ILE A 54 5.19 10.31 -0.32
CA ILE A 54 4.23 9.57 0.51
C ILE A 54 2.84 10.20 0.50
N SER A 55 2.76 11.53 0.35
CA SER A 55 1.49 12.25 0.21
C SER A 55 0.77 11.85 -1.07
N ASP A 56 1.49 11.79 -2.20
CA ASP A 56 0.92 11.36 -3.48
C ASP A 56 0.42 9.93 -3.41
N PHE A 57 1.15 9.06 -2.70
CA PHE A 57 0.71 7.68 -2.47
C PHE A 57 -0.57 7.63 -1.64
N GLN A 58 -0.66 8.41 -0.57
CA GLN A 58 -1.82 8.43 0.30
C GLN A 58 -3.06 8.99 -0.42
N ASP A 59 -2.88 10.03 -1.24
CA ASP A 59 -3.94 10.55 -2.11
C ASP A 59 -4.39 9.53 -3.16
N TYR A 60 -3.44 8.79 -3.74
CA TYR A 60 -3.75 7.70 -4.67
C TYR A 60 -4.56 6.59 -4.00
N LEU A 61 -4.12 6.14 -2.82
CA LEU A 61 -4.81 5.12 -2.04
C LEU A 61 -6.24 5.58 -1.70
N ASN A 62 -6.39 6.81 -1.19
CA ASN A 62 -7.69 7.40 -0.86
C ASN A 62 -8.66 7.44 -2.04
N GLN A 63 -8.18 7.64 -3.27
CA GLN A 63 -9.02 7.60 -4.47
C GLN A 63 -9.57 6.20 -4.77
N LEU A 64 -8.88 5.15 -4.34
CA LEU A 64 -9.26 3.76 -4.60
C LEU A 64 -10.17 3.15 -3.52
N ILE A 65 -10.08 3.62 -2.27
CA ILE A 65 -10.90 3.10 -1.16
C ILE A 65 -12.12 3.96 -0.82
N LYS A 66 -12.27 5.15 -1.43
CA LYS A 66 -13.45 5.98 -1.19
C LYS A 66 -14.73 5.24 -1.60
N PRO A 67 -15.72 5.10 -0.70
CA PRO A 67 -17.07 4.79 -1.12
C PRO A 67 -17.62 6.01 -1.89
N GLU A 68 -18.32 5.76 -2.99
CA GLU A 68 -19.17 6.78 -3.63
C GLU A 68 -20.11 7.46 -2.60
#